data_AF-A0A4D9CPK6-F1
#
_entry.id   AF-A0A4D9CPK6-F1
#
_cell.length_a   1.000
_cell.length_b   1.000
_cell.length_c   1.000
_cell.angle_alpha   90.00
_cell.angle_beta   90.00
_cell.angle_gamma   90.00
#
_symmetry.space_group_name_H-M   'P 1'
#
loop_
_entity.id
_entity.type
_entity.pdbx_description
1 polymer ?
#
loop_
_entity_poly.entity_id
_entity_poly.type
_entity_poly.pdbx_seq_one_letter_code
_entity_poly.pdbx_strand_id
1 'polypeptide(L)'
;MGGEVRKEEEEQALRNLVPLLEKLVAPGGGDPDVREGDVEQEGSGGGRERGRSPLPPPHLEMALSVRASICTRSLSPGEREAQRRREAVITPKGGTQGLSEVLAAIQSDVESPLVPLRARGLVTLTKVLHALPPRRKVAVVGSGQGRTEGPGEDGVDAGWGRALELLLLLLHDQDSYVYLAAVQGLVVLSEKDPVRVIDRLLNVVDGEHGGGREGGREGGLEGGRTVSTEIWAYKLKVGEALMQALQRCGEAMPVYASRVMPVLIRGSRPTGSTSRGSGPGEGGGEGPGVGGAERGEWRARAEALEEEGHFRASCLSGMADLMAWMGWSSRLYLTDVLDLVLSILTLDGRGGEGGGRVSNGGNGAESYQGRGKRKGGKGGEEDGGKDTGEDEAQGGQAGLEAAHRKAKVLVRRASAYLVLRLVRGLGPARLLPVLGLPALEACLRVLDRVRGWGEEDGVTRLHADRARAALDLALLEPVLDSLDPNGRVSALQALTERLERRRESGVLREVGGEGKGEDGAKDL
;
A
#
# COMPACT_ATOMS: atom_id res chain seq x y z
N MET A 1 50.51 12.96 23.00
CA MET A 1 50.69 13.25 21.56
C MET A 1 50.14 12.15 20.67
N GLY A 2 50.65 10.91 20.67
CA GLY A 2 50.13 9.86 19.77
C GLY A 2 48.65 9.48 19.95
N GLY A 3 48.06 9.67 21.13
CA GLY A 3 46.63 9.41 21.36
C GLY A 3 45.69 10.52 20.91
N GLU A 4 46.15 11.78 20.85
CA GLU A 4 45.34 12.92 20.38
C GLU A 4 45.24 12.93 18.85
N VAL A 5 46.37 12.74 18.16
CA VAL A 5 46.42 12.63 16.69
C VAL A 5 45.51 11.49 16.19
N ARG A 6 45.44 10.38 16.93
CA ARG A 6 44.57 9.24 16.57
C ARG A 6 43.08 9.52 16.73
N LYS A 7 42.70 10.28 17.76
CA LYS A 7 41.31 10.73 17.92
C LYS A 7 40.92 11.69 16.81
N GLU A 8 41.83 12.58 16.40
CA GLU A 8 41.60 13.48 15.27
C GLU A 8 41.44 12.72 13.94
N GLU A 9 42.24 11.67 13.69
CA GLU A 9 42.10 10.83 12.48
C GLU A 9 40.78 10.05 12.45
N GLU A 10 40.36 9.46 13.58
CA GLU A 10 39.07 8.79 13.71
C GLU A 10 37.90 9.77 13.53
N GLU A 11 37.97 10.94 14.17
CA GLU A 11 36.96 11.98 14.03
C GLU A 11 36.89 12.50 12.58
N GLN A 12 38.02 12.65 11.90
CA GLN A 12 38.05 13.05 10.49
C GLN A 12 37.47 11.97 9.55
N ALA A 13 37.74 10.69 9.81
CA ALA A 13 37.15 9.58 9.05
C ALA A 13 35.61 9.54 9.22
N LEU A 14 35.13 9.72 10.45
CA LEU A 14 33.70 9.84 10.74
C LEU A 14 33.09 11.08 10.09
N ARG A 15 33.75 12.24 10.15
CA ARG A 15 33.31 13.49 9.46
C ARG A 15 33.20 13.34 7.95
N ASN A 16 34.04 12.53 7.33
CA ASN A 16 33.96 12.26 5.89
C ASN A 16 32.84 11.24 5.55
N LEU A 17 32.63 10.25 6.42
CA LEU A 17 31.64 9.20 6.20
C LEU A 17 30.21 9.68 6.47
N VAL A 18 29.98 10.48 7.52
CA VAL A 18 28.65 10.94 7.93
C VAL A 18 27.87 11.61 6.79
N PRO A 19 28.42 12.56 6.00
CA PRO A 19 27.69 13.15 4.87
C PRO A 19 27.33 12.16 3.77
N LEU A 20 28.14 11.12 3.56
CA LEU A 20 27.84 10.07 2.58
C LEU A 20 26.71 9.17 3.08
N LEU A 21 26.73 8.84 4.38
CA LEU A 21 25.66 8.09 5.03
C LEU A 21 24.37 8.89 5.09
N GLU A 22 24.44 10.17 5.45
CA GLU A 22 23.30 11.08 5.44
C GLU A 22 22.72 11.19 4.03
N LYS A 23 23.52 11.30 2.96
CA LYS A 23 22.98 11.30 1.58
C LYS A 23 22.36 9.96 1.16
N LEU A 24 22.87 8.84 1.67
CA LEU A 24 22.31 7.50 1.41
C LEU A 24 21.04 7.22 2.24
N VAL A 25 20.98 7.76 3.45
CA VAL A 25 19.94 7.52 4.45
C VAL A 25 18.83 8.55 4.36
N ALA A 26 19.16 9.80 3.99
CA ALA A 26 18.22 10.91 3.91
C ALA A 26 17.00 10.47 3.09
N PRO A 27 15.79 10.73 3.60
CA PRO A 27 14.60 10.61 2.78
C PRO A 27 14.85 11.49 1.55
N GLY A 28 14.69 10.91 0.35
CA GLY A 28 14.88 11.67 -0.89
C GLY A 28 14.09 12.97 -0.80
N GLY A 29 14.75 14.09 -1.10
CA GLY A 29 14.29 15.44 -0.80
C GLY A 29 12.80 15.65 -1.09
N GLY A 30 12.03 15.74 -0.01
CA GLY A 30 10.88 16.62 0.02
C GLY A 30 11.41 18.03 0.22
N ASP A 31 10.88 18.97 -0.56
CA ASP A 31 11.19 20.39 -0.57
C ASP A 31 11.41 20.96 0.86
N PRO A 32 12.58 21.55 1.19
CA PRO A 32 12.86 22.07 2.54
C PRO A 32 12.07 23.34 2.91
N ASP A 33 11.14 23.81 2.07
CA ASP A 33 10.42 25.07 2.31
C ASP A 33 9.12 24.95 3.13
N VAL A 34 8.81 23.77 3.68
CA VAL A 34 7.84 23.66 4.78
C VAL A 34 8.58 23.91 6.10
N ARG A 35 8.80 25.19 6.39
CA ARG A 35 9.29 25.66 7.69
C ARG A 35 8.34 25.18 8.80
N GLU A 36 8.85 24.31 9.67
CA GLU A 36 8.32 24.15 11.03
C GLU A 36 8.38 25.52 11.71
N GLY A 37 7.21 26.14 11.87
CA GLY A 37 7.07 27.40 12.59
C GLY A 37 7.29 27.19 14.08
N ASP A 38 8.24 27.94 14.61
CA ASP A 38 8.35 28.49 15.97
C ASP A 38 7.49 27.81 17.04
N VAL A 39 8.06 26.77 17.66
CA VAL A 39 7.67 26.36 19.02
C VAL A 39 8.62 27.07 19.97
N GLU A 40 8.15 28.19 20.51
CA GLU A 40 8.81 28.89 21.61
C GLU A 40 9.02 27.95 22.79
N GLN A 41 10.25 27.91 23.28
CA GLN A 41 10.61 27.31 24.55
C GLN A 41 9.95 28.10 25.69
N GLU A 42 8.82 27.63 26.19
CA GLU A 42 8.39 27.96 27.54
C GLU A 42 8.65 26.79 28.50
N GLY A 43 9.54 27.07 29.46
CA GLY A 43 9.25 26.83 30.87
C GLY A 43 8.99 25.39 31.33
N SER A 44 10.04 24.79 31.87
CA SER A 44 10.01 23.66 32.80
C SER A 44 8.89 23.79 33.87
N GLY A 45 7.81 23.03 33.68
CA GLY A 45 6.76 22.78 34.67
C GLY A 45 6.25 21.36 34.53
N GLY A 46 6.73 20.46 35.39
CA GLY A 46 6.39 19.03 35.36
C GLY A 46 4.90 18.76 35.63
N GLY A 47 4.18 18.37 34.58
CA GLY A 47 2.85 17.77 34.66
C GLY A 47 2.74 16.69 33.60
N ARG A 48 2.66 15.41 34.02
CA ARG A 48 2.36 14.29 33.12
C ARG A 48 0.91 14.38 32.65
N GLU A 49 0.65 15.24 31.67
CA GLU A 49 -0.58 15.18 30.89
C GLU A 49 -0.51 13.93 30.01
N ARG A 50 -1.43 12.99 30.27
CA ARG A 50 -1.59 11.79 29.43
C ARG A 50 -1.94 12.27 28.03
N GLY A 51 -1.11 11.90 27.06
CA GLY A 51 -1.21 12.30 25.66
C GLY A 51 -2.63 12.19 25.14
N ARG A 52 -3.29 13.34 25.00
CA ARG A 52 -4.42 13.45 24.09
C ARG A 52 -3.83 13.37 22.70
N SER A 53 -4.26 12.40 21.91
CA SER A 53 -3.97 12.37 20.48
C SER A 53 -4.31 13.75 19.91
N PRO A 54 -3.41 14.35 19.11
CA PRO A 54 -3.68 15.66 18.52
C PRO A 54 -4.98 15.54 17.72
N LEU A 55 -5.93 16.43 18.04
CA LEU A 55 -7.14 16.59 17.23
C LEU A 55 -6.73 16.75 15.77
N PRO A 56 -7.52 16.23 14.81
CA PRO A 56 -7.25 16.48 13.39
C PRO A 56 -7.09 17.99 13.20
N PRO A 57 -6.08 18.44 12.44
CA PRO A 57 -5.77 19.84 12.39
C PRO A 57 -6.98 20.60 11.81
N PRO A 58 -7.34 21.76 12.40
CA PRO A 58 -8.63 22.43 12.16
C PRO A 58 -8.89 22.79 10.68
N HIS A 59 -7.84 22.84 9.86
CA HIS A 59 -7.97 23.05 8.41
C HIS A 59 -8.68 21.88 7.70
N LEU A 60 -8.60 20.65 8.20
CA LEU A 60 -9.21 19.48 7.56
C LEU A 60 -10.74 19.49 7.73
N GLU A 61 -11.21 19.79 8.94
CA GLU A 61 -12.65 19.99 9.20
C GLU A 61 -13.19 21.20 8.43
N MET A 62 -12.42 22.30 8.38
CA MET A 62 -12.80 23.48 7.60
C MET A 62 -12.87 23.16 6.11
N ALA A 63 -11.92 22.41 5.57
CA ALA A 63 -11.91 21.99 4.17
C ALA A 63 -13.12 21.09 3.84
N LEU A 64 -13.45 20.12 4.71
CA LEU A 64 -14.64 19.29 4.57
C LEU A 64 -15.92 20.13 4.62
N SER A 65 -16.01 21.08 5.56
CA SER A 65 -17.18 21.96 5.70
C SER A 65 -17.35 22.93 4.52
N VAL A 66 -16.25 23.53 4.03
CA VAL A 66 -16.27 24.45 2.88
C VAL A 66 -16.66 23.68 1.62
N ARG A 67 -16.12 22.48 1.40
CA ARG A 67 -16.47 21.64 0.26
C ARG A 67 -17.92 21.17 0.31
N ALA A 68 -18.40 20.70 1.46
CA ALA A 68 -19.81 20.38 1.64
C ALA A 68 -20.71 21.58 1.33
N SER A 69 -20.33 22.79 1.76
CA SER A 69 -21.05 24.02 1.44
C SER A 69 -21.03 24.38 -0.05
N ILE A 70 -19.90 24.16 -0.75
CA ILE A 70 -19.81 24.34 -2.21
C ILE A 70 -20.73 23.34 -2.92
N CYS A 71 -20.69 22.07 -2.50
CA CYS A 71 -21.52 21.01 -3.05
C CYS A 71 -23.02 21.25 -2.82
N THR A 72 -23.43 21.93 -1.74
CA THR A 72 -24.84 22.23 -1.49
C THR A 72 -25.33 23.48 -2.22
N ARG A 73 -24.44 24.30 -2.81
CA ARG A 73 -24.85 25.45 -3.63
C ARG A 73 -25.51 25.04 -4.95
N SER A 74 -25.26 23.84 -5.45
CA SER A 74 -25.91 23.33 -6.66
C SER A 74 -27.34 22.83 -6.41
N LEU A 75 -27.77 22.70 -5.14
CA LEU A 75 -29.11 22.27 -4.80
C LEU A 75 -30.15 23.35 -5.13
N SER A 76 -31.35 22.92 -5.51
CA SER A 76 -32.50 23.79 -5.72
C SER A 76 -32.93 24.48 -4.40
N PRO A 77 -33.66 25.61 -4.46
CA PRO A 77 -34.11 26.31 -3.25
C PRO A 77 -34.94 25.42 -2.30
N GLY A 78 -35.77 24.53 -2.84
CA GLY A 78 -36.56 23.58 -2.06
C GLY A 78 -35.69 22.55 -1.33
N GLU A 79 -34.66 22.02 -2.00
CA GLU A 79 -33.69 21.08 -1.40
C GLU A 79 -32.84 21.76 -0.33
N ARG A 80 -32.46 23.03 -0.51
CA ARG A 80 -31.74 23.81 0.50
C ARG A 80 -32.60 24.07 1.74
N GLU A 81 -33.90 24.29 1.56
CA GLU A 81 -34.81 24.49 2.69
C GLU A 81 -35.09 23.18 3.43
N ALA A 82 -35.31 22.08 2.70
CA ALA A 82 -35.38 20.74 3.29
C ALA A 82 -34.07 20.40 4.03
N GLN A 83 -32.92 20.80 3.49
CA GLN A 83 -31.62 20.66 4.14
C GLN A 83 -31.54 21.45 5.44
N ARG A 84 -31.91 22.74 5.44
CA ARG A 84 -31.88 23.57 6.66
C ARG A 84 -32.76 22.98 7.77
N ARG A 85 -33.93 22.45 7.41
CA ARG A 85 -34.81 21.75 8.35
C ARG A 85 -34.15 20.50 8.95
N ARG A 86 -33.40 19.73 8.16
CA ARG A 86 -32.64 18.56 8.64
C ARG A 86 -31.45 18.96 9.51
N GLU A 87 -30.70 19.99 9.16
CA GLU A 87 -29.55 20.46 9.96
C GLU A 87 -29.98 20.96 11.34
N ALA A 88 -31.13 21.63 11.45
CA ALA A 88 -31.70 22.05 12.72
C ALA A 88 -32.07 20.87 13.65
N VAL A 89 -32.37 19.69 13.07
CA VAL A 89 -32.65 18.46 13.81
C VAL A 89 -31.37 17.85 14.40
N ILE A 90 -30.25 17.97 13.68
CA ILE A 90 -29.00 17.29 14.02
C ILE A 90 -28.21 18.01 15.12
N THR A 91 -28.35 19.33 15.27
CA THR A 91 -27.62 20.07 16.32
C THR A 91 -28.15 19.68 17.70
N PRO A 92 -27.35 19.01 18.56
CA PRO A 92 -27.80 18.49 19.85
C PRO A 92 -27.80 19.62 20.87
N LYS A 93 -28.64 20.63 20.68
CA LYS A 93 -28.96 21.61 21.71
C LYS A 93 -30.19 21.11 22.48
N GLY A 94 -30.03 20.01 23.23
CA GLY A 94 -30.91 19.67 24.35
C GLY A 94 -32.06 18.69 24.11
N GLY A 95 -32.14 18.01 22.96
CA GLY A 95 -33.19 17.00 22.70
C GLY A 95 -32.65 15.56 22.77
N THR A 96 -33.37 14.67 23.46
CA THR A 96 -33.14 13.22 23.56
C THR A 96 -33.42 12.48 22.24
N GLN A 97 -33.00 13.02 21.09
CA GLN A 97 -33.07 12.23 19.86
C GLN A 97 -32.11 11.06 20.01
N GLY A 98 -32.66 9.86 19.84
CA GLY A 98 -31.85 8.65 19.90
C GLY A 98 -30.83 8.67 18.77
N LEU A 99 -29.61 8.21 19.05
CA LEU A 99 -28.56 8.01 18.02
C LEU A 99 -29.10 7.27 16.79
N SER A 100 -30.04 6.34 16.98
CA SER A 100 -30.71 5.61 15.91
C SER A 100 -31.49 6.50 14.93
N GLU A 101 -32.19 7.54 15.42
CA GLU A 101 -32.96 8.47 14.57
C GLU A 101 -32.02 9.33 13.73
N VAL A 102 -30.95 9.84 14.35
CA VAL A 102 -29.91 10.61 13.66
C VAL A 102 -29.24 9.77 12.57
N LEU A 103 -28.91 8.51 12.87
CA LEU A 103 -28.34 7.59 11.89
C LEU A 103 -29.31 7.24 10.76
N ALA A 104 -30.61 7.16 11.03
CA ALA A 104 -31.62 6.96 9.98
C ALA A 104 -31.70 8.17 9.03
N ALA A 105 -31.61 9.39 9.55
CA ALA A 105 -31.56 10.60 8.73
C ALA A 105 -30.27 10.66 7.89
N ILE A 106 -29.13 10.32 8.48
CA ILE A 106 -27.83 10.21 7.78
C ILE A 106 -27.89 9.17 6.66
N GLN A 107 -28.50 8.01 6.93
CA GLN A 107 -28.63 6.95 5.93
C GLN A 107 -29.42 7.43 4.70
N SER A 108 -30.50 8.19 4.90
CA SER A 108 -31.24 8.81 3.79
C SER A 108 -30.39 9.73 2.93
N ASP A 109 -29.42 10.43 3.52
CA ASP A 109 -28.49 11.30 2.79
C ASP A 109 -27.43 10.48 2.04
N VAL A 110 -26.90 9.44 2.67
CA VAL A 110 -25.90 8.51 2.12
C VAL A 110 -26.44 7.69 0.95
N GLU A 111 -27.72 7.34 0.96
CA GLU A 111 -28.38 6.61 -0.15
C GLU A 111 -28.76 7.54 -1.32
N SER A 112 -28.48 8.83 -1.23
CA SER A 112 -28.83 9.79 -2.29
C SER A 112 -28.03 9.56 -3.57
N PRO A 113 -28.66 9.66 -4.76
CA PRO A 113 -27.91 9.64 -6.03
C PRO A 113 -26.98 10.85 -6.18
N LEU A 114 -27.23 11.94 -5.43
CA LEU A 114 -26.43 13.17 -5.50
C LEU A 114 -25.21 13.06 -4.60
N VAL A 115 -24.01 13.11 -5.20
CA VAL A 115 -22.71 13.14 -4.49
C VAL A 115 -22.69 14.18 -3.35
N PRO A 116 -23.18 15.43 -3.53
CA PRO A 116 -23.26 16.40 -2.43
C PRO A 116 -24.00 15.93 -1.18
N LEU A 117 -25.10 15.21 -1.36
CA LEU A 117 -25.92 14.74 -0.24
C LEU A 117 -25.25 13.57 0.47
N ARG A 118 -24.62 12.65 -0.26
CA ARG A 118 -23.85 11.56 0.35
C ARG A 118 -22.68 12.08 1.18
N ALA A 119 -21.92 13.02 0.61
CA ALA A 119 -20.85 13.73 1.30
C ALA A 119 -21.35 14.45 2.57
N ARG A 120 -22.52 15.11 2.51
CA ARG A 120 -23.13 15.75 3.69
C ARG A 120 -23.49 14.73 4.76
N GLY A 121 -24.15 13.64 4.39
CA GLY A 121 -24.51 12.56 5.31
C GLY A 121 -23.28 12.05 6.05
N LEU A 122 -22.19 11.85 5.32
CA LEU A 122 -20.91 11.42 5.86
C LEU A 122 -20.25 12.45 6.79
N VAL A 123 -20.19 13.73 6.42
CA VAL A 123 -19.67 14.79 7.30
C VAL A 123 -20.51 14.88 8.58
N THR A 124 -21.82 14.72 8.46
CA THR A 124 -22.75 14.69 9.59
C THR A 124 -22.46 13.49 10.50
N LEU A 125 -22.26 12.32 9.91
CA LEU A 125 -21.88 11.11 10.63
C LEU A 125 -20.59 11.31 11.42
N THR A 126 -19.53 11.82 10.79
CA THR A 126 -18.25 12.08 11.45
C THR A 126 -18.39 13.09 12.60
N LYS A 127 -19.19 14.15 12.45
CA LYS A 127 -19.49 15.09 13.54
C LYS A 127 -20.19 14.41 14.72
N VAL A 128 -21.17 13.54 14.45
CA VAL A 128 -21.85 12.75 15.49
C VAL A 128 -20.83 11.84 16.19
N LEU A 129 -19.97 11.14 15.44
CA LEU A 129 -18.93 10.27 15.99
C LEU A 129 -17.92 11.01 16.90
N HIS A 130 -17.54 12.25 16.54
CA HIS A 130 -16.70 13.08 17.41
C HIS A 130 -17.39 13.44 18.72
N ALA A 131 -18.68 13.77 18.66
CA ALA A 131 -19.49 14.13 19.83
C ALA A 131 -19.78 12.94 20.76
N LEU A 132 -19.74 11.70 20.24
CA LEU A 132 -19.93 10.52 21.07
C LEU A 132 -18.76 10.30 22.05
N PRO A 133 -19.04 9.92 23.31
CA PRO A 133 -18.00 9.56 24.25
C PRO A 133 -17.26 8.30 23.77
N PRO A 134 -15.95 8.13 24.08
CA PRO A 134 -15.24 6.90 23.77
C PRO A 134 -15.94 5.72 24.43
N ARG A 135 -16.03 4.58 23.72
CA ARG A 135 -16.70 3.40 24.23
C ARG A 135 -15.92 2.93 25.46
N ARG A 136 -16.54 3.04 26.64
CA ARG A 136 -15.93 2.53 27.86
C ARG A 136 -15.76 1.04 27.64
N LYS A 137 -14.51 0.56 27.70
CA LYS A 137 -14.23 -0.88 27.74
C LYS A 137 -15.05 -1.44 28.89
N VAL A 138 -16.15 -2.12 28.57
CA VAL A 138 -16.85 -2.97 29.51
C VAL A 138 -15.78 -3.96 29.92
N ALA A 139 -15.19 -3.76 31.10
CA ALA A 139 -14.13 -4.62 31.60
C ALA A 139 -14.64 -6.05 31.44
N VAL A 140 -14.00 -6.78 30.51
CA VAL A 140 -14.28 -8.17 30.26
C VAL A 140 -13.79 -8.89 31.50
N VAL A 141 -14.72 -8.99 32.44
CA VAL A 141 -14.90 -10.04 33.45
C VAL A 141 -13.61 -10.78 33.81
N GLY A 142 -13.01 -10.33 34.90
CA GLY A 142 -12.63 -11.25 35.96
C GLY A 142 -13.79 -11.31 36.96
N SER A 143 -14.34 -12.52 37.15
CA SER A 143 -15.21 -12.95 38.25
C SER A 143 -16.54 -12.22 38.51
N GLY A 144 -17.63 -12.89 38.11
CA GLY A 144 -18.64 -13.31 39.09
C GLY A 144 -19.72 -12.30 39.50
N GLN A 145 -20.95 -12.62 39.09
CA GLN A 145 -22.21 -12.27 39.73
C GLN A 145 -22.70 -10.81 39.64
N GLY A 146 -23.73 -10.61 38.80
CA GLY A 146 -24.75 -9.59 39.05
C GLY A 146 -24.67 -8.31 38.23
N ARG A 147 -24.40 -8.40 36.91
CA ARG A 147 -24.73 -7.27 36.02
C ARG A 147 -26.22 -7.34 35.69
N THR A 148 -26.99 -6.46 36.30
CA THR A 148 -28.34 -6.11 35.85
C THR A 148 -28.23 -5.56 34.43
N GLU A 149 -28.72 -6.31 33.45
CA GLU A 149 -28.91 -5.87 32.07
C GLU A 149 -29.81 -4.64 32.09
N GLY A 150 -29.19 -3.46 32.06
CA GLY A 150 -29.92 -2.21 31.91
C GLY A 150 -30.40 -2.10 30.47
N PRO A 151 -31.69 -1.87 30.19
CA PRO A 151 -32.26 -1.82 28.83
C PRO A 151 -31.79 -0.63 27.96
N GLY A 152 -30.68 0.02 28.29
CA GLY A 152 -30.14 1.19 27.61
C GLY A 152 -28.79 1.01 26.90
N GLU A 153 -27.99 -0.02 27.23
CA GLU A 153 -26.67 -0.22 26.60
C GLU A 153 -26.78 -0.78 25.18
N ASP A 154 -27.79 -1.61 24.90
CA ASP A 154 -28.00 -2.25 23.60
C ASP A 154 -28.21 -1.24 22.46
N GLY A 155 -28.88 -0.11 22.75
CA GLY A 155 -29.18 0.92 21.75
C GLY A 155 -27.94 1.68 21.26
N VAL A 156 -26.99 1.96 22.17
CA VAL A 156 -25.76 2.69 21.82
C VAL A 156 -24.82 1.79 21.04
N ASP A 157 -24.64 0.53 21.47
CA ASP A 157 -23.80 -0.45 20.79
C ASP A 157 -24.35 -0.82 19.40
N ALA A 158 -25.67 -0.86 19.23
CA ALA A 158 -26.31 -0.96 17.92
C ALA A 158 -26.03 0.27 17.04
N GLY A 159 -26.05 1.47 17.62
CA GLY A 159 -25.72 2.72 16.92
C GLY A 159 -24.29 2.74 16.38
N TRP A 160 -23.29 2.33 17.18
CA TRP A 160 -21.90 2.20 16.73
C TRP A 160 -21.76 1.18 15.59
N GLY A 161 -22.45 0.04 15.70
CA GLY A 161 -22.48 -0.96 14.64
C GLY A 161 -23.04 -0.40 13.33
N ARG A 162 -24.16 0.31 13.40
CA ARG A 162 -24.78 0.92 12.21
C ARG A 162 -23.89 2.00 11.59
N ALA A 163 -23.23 2.83 12.41
CA ALA A 163 -22.28 3.82 11.91
C ALA A 163 -21.10 3.17 11.17
N LEU A 164 -20.54 2.07 11.71
CA LEU A 164 -19.49 1.30 11.05
C LEU A 164 -19.95 0.75 9.69
N GLU A 165 -21.12 0.12 9.63
CA GLU A 165 -21.64 -0.43 8.37
C GLU A 165 -21.94 0.66 7.33
N LEU A 166 -22.45 1.83 7.74
CA LEU A 166 -22.63 2.97 6.83
C LEU A 166 -21.30 3.47 6.27
N LEU A 167 -20.25 3.56 7.08
CA LEU A 167 -18.92 3.96 6.61
C LEU A 167 -18.30 2.92 5.66
N LEU A 168 -18.46 1.63 5.96
CA LEU A 168 -17.99 0.55 5.08
C LEU A 168 -18.74 0.51 3.74
N LEU A 169 -20.03 0.83 3.75
CA LEU A 169 -20.82 1.00 2.53
C LEU A 169 -20.29 2.17 1.69
N LEU A 170 -19.97 3.30 2.32
CA LEU A 170 -19.43 4.48 1.64
C LEU A 170 -18.01 4.28 1.07
N LEU A 171 -17.26 3.26 1.51
CA LEU A 171 -16.02 2.87 0.84
C LEU A 171 -16.25 2.29 -0.57
N HIS A 172 -17.46 1.78 -0.87
CA HIS A 172 -17.83 1.37 -2.23
C HIS A 172 -18.19 2.56 -3.14
N ASP A 173 -18.22 3.79 -2.65
CA ASP A 173 -18.54 4.95 -3.49
C ASP A 173 -17.49 5.11 -4.61
N GLN A 174 -17.97 5.43 -5.81
CA GLN A 174 -17.14 5.70 -6.97
C GLN A 174 -16.52 7.10 -6.88
N ASP A 175 -17.16 8.02 -6.15
CA ASP A 175 -16.65 9.36 -5.95
C ASP A 175 -15.49 9.37 -4.96
N SER A 176 -14.35 9.91 -5.40
CA SER A 176 -13.13 9.86 -4.61
C SER A 176 -13.20 10.64 -3.30
N TYR A 177 -13.97 11.72 -3.30
CA TYR A 177 -14.15 12.55 -2.12
C TYR A 177 -15.00 11.85 -1.07
N VAL A 178 -16.06 11.14 -1.48
CA VAL A 178 -16.91 10.40 -0.56
C VAL A 178 -16.15 9.24 0.09
N TYR A 179 -15.41 8.42 -0.67
CA TYR A 179 -14.67 7.32 -0.05
C TYR A 179 -13.57 7.84 0.89
N LEU A 180 -12.82 8.89 0.52
CA LEU A 180 -11.75 9.44 1.38
C LEU A 180 -12.31 9.99 2.70
N ALA A 181 -13.45 10.66 2.65
CA ALA A 181 -14.13 11.11 3.85
C ALA A 181 -14.64 9.93 4.70
N ALA A 182 -14.99 8.79 4.08
CA ALA A 182 -15.42 7.59 4.78
C ALA A 182 -14.26 6.90 5.47
N VAL A 183 -13.08 6.88 4.84
CA VAL A 183 -11.81 6.51 5.46
C VAL A 183 -11.58 7.35 6.72
N GLN A 184 -11.69 8.69 6.64
CA GLN A 184 -11.54 9.55 7.82
C GLN A 184 -12.60 9.28 8.89
N GLY A 185 -13.85 9.01 8.51
CA GLY A 185 -14.89 8.61 9.45
C GLY A 185 -14.56 7.30 10.19
N LEU A 186 -13.99 6.31 9.49
CA LEU A 186 -13.52 5.05 10.09
C LEU A 186 -12.35 5.27 11.05
N VAL A 187 -11.45 6.19 10.73
CA VAL A 187 -10.34 6.59 11.60
C VAL A 187 -10.88 7.19 12.90
N VAL A 188 -11.81 8.14 12.82
CA VAL A 188 -12.48 8.75 13.99
C VAL A 188 -13.22 7.70 14.81
N LEU A 189 -13.91 6.77 14.15
CA LEU A 189 -14.60 5.67 14.80
C LEU A 189 -13.61 4.72 15.52
N SER A 190 -12.46 4.45 14.90
CA SER A 190 -11.41 3.59 15.48
C SER A 190 -10.77 4.20 16.74
N GLU A 191 -10.73 5.53 16.87
CA GLU A 191 -10.26 6.17 18.11
C GLU A 191 -11.22 5.90 19.30
N LYS A 192 -12.50 5.64 19.00
CA LYS A 192 -13.55 5.42 20.01
C LYS A 192 -13.76 3.94 20.33
N ASP A 193 -13.65 3.06 19.34
CA ASP A 193 -13.77 1.60 19.47
C ASP A 193 -12.80 0.86 18.53
N PRO A 194 -11.48 0.89 18.82
CA PRO A 194 -10.47 0.38 17.89
C PRO A 194 -10.59 -1.12 17.66
N VAL A 195 -10.96 -1.89 18.68
CA VAL A 195 -11.05 -3.36 18.57
C VAL A 195 -12.10 -3.75 17.54
N ARG A 196 -13.33 -3.22 17.67
CA ARG A 196 -14.42 -3.56 16.76
C ARG A 196 -14.15 -3.11 15.33
N VAL A 197 -13.61 -1.90 15.17
CA VAL A 197 -13.32 -1.34 13.84
C VAL A 197 -12.19 -2.12 13.16
N ILE A 198 -11.07 -2.33 13.84
CA ILE A 198 -9.93 -3.08 13.29
C ILE A 198 -10.34 -4.50 12.95
N ASP A 199 -11.04 -5.21 13.84
CA ASP A 199 -11.49 -6.59 13.58
C ASP A 199 -12.41 -6.64 12.35
N ARG A 200 -13.34 -5.67 12.21
CA ARG A 200 -14.22 -5.60 11.05
C ARG A 200 -13.46 -5.32 9.75
N LEU A 201 -12.51 -4.39 9.76
CA LEU A 201 -11.67 -4.08 8.60
C LEU A 201 -10.80 -5.28 8.22
N LEU A 202 -10.19 -5.96 9.20
CA LEU A 202 -9.41 -7.17 8.98
C LEU A 202 -10.23 -8.28 8.34
N ASN A 203 -11.47 -8.50 8.79
CA ASN A 203 -12.35 -9.51 8.18
C ASN A 203 -12.64 -9.23 6.70
N VAL A 204 -12.71 -7.95 6.30
CA VAL A 204 -12.94 -7.57 4.90
C VAL A 204 -11.67 -7.73 4.06
N VAL A 205 -10.50 -7.37 4.60
CA VAL A 205 -9.20 -7.56 3.92
C VAL A 205 -8.89 -9.06 3.74
N ASP A 206 -9.09 -9.84 4.80
CA ASP A 206 -8.78 -11.27 4.87
C ASP A 206 -9.78 -12.14 4.09
N GLY A 207 -11.07 -11.78 4.09
CA GLY A 207 -12.12 -12.57 3.48
C GLY A 207 -11.88 -12.81 1.99
N GLU A 208 -11.85 -14.07 1.55
CA GLU A 208 -11.76 -14.44 0.12
C GLU A 208 -12.97 -13.94 -0.69
N HIS A 209 -14.08 -13.65 -0.01
CA HIS A 209 -15.31 -13.14 -0.59
C HIS A 209 -15.71 -11.87 0.15
N GLY A 210 -15.26 -10.72 -0.36
CA GLY A 210 -15.56 -9.42 0.23
C GLY A 210 -17.08 -9.25 0.39
N GLY A 211 -17.55 -9.18 1.64
CA GLY A 211 -18.83 -8.57 2.00
C GLY A 211 -20.11 -9.09 1.33
N GLY A 212 -20.06 -10.20 0.60
CA GLY A 212 -21.22 -10.85 0.00
C GLY A 212 -22.01 -11.55 1.10
N ARG A 213 -22.87 -10.78 1.77
CA ARG A 213 -24.10 -11.20 2.45
C ARG A 213 -24.46 -12.66 2.09
N GLU A 214 -24.56 -13.53 3.10
CA GLU A 214 -24.99 -14.95 3.07
C GLU A 214 -26.39 -15.21 2.42
N GLY A 215 -26.89 -14.32 1.58
CA GLY A 215 -28.06 -14.54 0.75
C GLY A 215 -27.71 -15.43 -0.44
N GLY A 216 -27.66 -16.73 -0.20
CA GLY A 216 -27.64 -17.75 -1.25
C GLY A 216 -28.66 -17.44 -2.34
N ARG A 217 -28.16 -17.24 -3.55
CA ARG A 217 -28.94 -17.46 -4.77
C ARG A 217 -27.98 -17.95 -5.85
N GLU A 218 -27.84 -19.27 -5.89
CA GLU A 218 -27.41 -20.01 -7.08
C GLU A 218 -28.25 -19.51 -8.26
N GLY A 219 -27.65 -18.73 -9.16
CA GLY A 219 -28.39 -18.15 -10.27
C GLY A 219 -27.52 -17.36 -11.21
N GLY A 220 -26.93 -18.06 -12.19
CA GLY A 220 -26.53 -17.46 -13.47
C GLY A 220 -25.04 -17.20 -13.63
N LEU A 221 -24.39 -18.08 -14.39
CA LEU A 221 -22.97 -18.16 -14.76
C LEU A 221 -22.39 -16.97 -15.57
N GLU A 222 -23.03 -15.79 -15.60
CA GLU A 222 -22.56 -14.65 -16.42
C GLU A 222 -22.04 -13.44 -15.62
N GLY A 223 -22.18 -13.44 -14.29
CA GLY A 223 -21.80 -12.30 -13.43
C GLY A 223 -20.38 -12.32 -12.83
N GLY A 224 -19.57 -13.36 -13.07
CA GLY A 224 -18.29 -13.54 -12.35
C GLY A 224 -17.17 -12.54 -12.69
N ARG A 225 -17.31 -11.74 -13.76
CA ARG A 225 -16.20 -10.94 -14.33
C ARG A 225 -15.94 -9.61 -13.61
N THR A 226 -16.97 -8.82 -13.32
CA THR A 226 -16.82 -7.52 -12.62
C THR A 226 -16.59 -7.69 -11.12
N VAL A 227 -17.03 -8.82 -10.58
CA VAL A 227 -16.96 -9.08 -9.14
C VAL A 227 -15.51 -9.15 -8.66
N SER A 228 -14.56 -9.66 -9.45
CA SER A 228 -13.16 -9.79 -9.00
C SER A 228 -12.42 -8.44 -8.91
N THR A 229 -12.56 -7.56 -9.90
CA THR A 229 -11.89 -6.24 -9.89
C THR A 229 -12.46 -5.33 -8.82
N GLU A 230 -13.80 -5.29 -8.68
CA GLU A 230 -14.46 -4.52 -7.65
C GLU A 230 -14.09 -4.99 -6.23
N ILE A 231 -13.91 -6.30 -6.02
CA ILE A 231 -13.44 -6.85 -4.75
C ILE A 231 -12.04 -6.34 -4.42
N TRP A 232 -11.09 -6.38 -5.37
CA TRP A 232 -9.72 -5.92 -5.12
C TRP A 232 -9.65 -4.42 -4.86
N ALA A 233 -10.34 -3.62 -5.67
CA ALA A 233 -10.43 -2.18 -5.48
C ALA A 233 -11.05 -1.83 -4.11
N TYR A 234 -12.09 -2.56 -3.70
CA TYR A 234 -12.69 -2.38 -2.37
C TYR A 234 -11.72 -2.77 -1.24
N LYS A 235 -11.06 -3.93 -1.35
CA LYS A 235 -10.05 -4.36 -0.38
C LYS A 235 -8.90 -3.38 -0.26
N LEU A 236 -8.50 -2.73 -1.37
CA LEU A 236 -7.48 -1.70 -1.36
C LEU A 236 -7.92 -0.48 -0.54
N LYS A 237 -9.14 0.03 -0.77
CA LYS A 237 -9.73 1.15 0.02
C LYS A 237 -9.88 0.80 1.51
N VAL A 238 -10.29 -0.43 1.81
CA VAL A 238 -10.41 -0.93 3.20
C VAL A 238 -9.03 -1.07 3.84
N GLY A 239 -8.03 -1.54 3.09
CA GLY A 239 -6.64 -1.62 3.53
C GLY A 239 -6.08 -0.25 3.89
N GLU A 240 -6.39 0.78 3.10
CA GLU A 240 -6.05 2.17 3.43
C GLU A 240 -6.69 2.61 4.76
N ALA A 241 -8.00 2.39 4.93
CA ALA A 241 -8.69 2.70 6.17
C ALA A 241 -8.10 1.97 7.38
N LEU A 242 -7.75 0.70 7.21
CA LEU A 242 -7.09 -0.11 8.23
C LEU A 242 -5.73 0.48 8.63
N MET A 243 -4.89 0.84 7.66
CA MET A 243 -3.58 1.42 7.95
C MET A 243 -3.70 2.77 8.67
N GLN A 244 -4.62 3.63 8.27
CA GLN A 244 -4.85 4.91 8.95
C GLN A 244 -5.41 4.72 10.38
N ALA A 245 -6.33 3.77 10.59
CA ALA A 245 -6.84 3.43 11.91
C ALA A 245 -5.73 2.88 12.83
N LEU A 246 -4.86 2.01 12.30
CA LEU A 246 -3.71 1.48 13.03
C LEU A 246 -2.70 2.57 13.39
N GLN A 247 -2.46 3.53 12.49
CA GLN A 247 -1.59 4.67 12.75
C GLN A 247 -2.09 5.48 13.96
N ARG A 248 -3.41 5.68 14.09
CA ARG A 248 -4.01 6.38 15.24
C ARG A 248 -3.92 5.61 16.56
N CYS A 249 -3.71 4.29 16.52
CA CYS A 249 -3.51 3.51 17.73
C CYS A 249 -2.19 3.84 18.45
N GLY A 250 -1.22 4.44 17.75
CA GLY A 250 0.06 4.89 18.33
C GLY A 250 0.75 3.78 19.12
N GLU A 251 1.07 4.04 20.39
CA GLU A 251 1.73 3.09 21.29
C GLU A 251 0.91 1.82 21.59
N ALA A 252 -0.40 1.83 21.38
CA ALA A 252 -1.25 0.65 21.56
C ALA A 252 -1.21 -0.31 20.35
N MET A 253 -0.58 0.09 19.25
CA MET A 253 -0.56 -0.69 18.02
C MET A 253 0.00 -2.13 18.18
N PRO A 254 1.05 -2.41 18.98
CA PRO A 254 1.56 -3.77 19.16
C PRO A 254 0.50 -4.78 19.64
N VAL A 255 -0.57 -4.33 20.32
CA VAL A 255 -1.70 -5.17 20.74
C VAL A 255 -2.45 -5.76 19.53
N TYR A 256 -2.56 -4.99 18.45
CA TYR A 256 -3.27 -5.37 17.23
C TYR A 256 -2.40 -6.13 16.23
N ALA A 257 -1.07 -6.01 16.34
CA ALA A 257 -0.13 -6.61 15.40
C ALA A 257 -0.32 -8.12 15.21
N SER A 258 -0.65 -8.85 16.30
CA SER A 258 -0.88 -10.31 16.26
C SER A 258 -2.07 -10.71 15.39
N ARG A 259 -3.02 -9.81 15.17
CA ARG A 259 -4.19 -10.01 14.30
C ARG A 259 -3.95 -9.46 12.90
N VAL A 260 -3.29 -8.30 12.80
CA VAL A 260 -3.07 -7.60 11.53
C VAL A 260 -2.01 -8.29 10.68
N MET A 261 -0.88 -8.68 11.27
CA MET A 261 0.26 -9.18 10.51
C MET A 261 -0.05 -10.45 9.70
N PRO A 262 -0.74 -11.48 10.25
CA PRO A 262 -1.11 -12.66 9.47
C PRO A 262 -1.99 -12.33 8.26
N VAL A 263 -2.91 -11.37 8.39
CA VAL A 263 -3.80 -10.93 7.30
C VAL A 263 -3.00 -10.24 6.20
N LEU A 264 -2.08 -9.34 6.54
CA LEU A 264 -1.23 -8.67 5.54
C LEU A 264 -0.25 -9.63 4.85
N ILE A 265 0.29 -10.61 5.58
CA ILE A 265 1.14 -11.67 5.01
C ILE A 265 0.34 -12.51 4.01
N ARG A 266 -0.90 -12.89 4.34
CA ARG A 266 -1.80 -13.61 3.41
C ARG A 266 -2.14 -12.75 2.20
N GLY A 267 -2.53 -11.49 2.41
CA GLY A 267 -2.89 -10.56 1.34
C GLY A 267 -1.74 -10.20 0.40
N SER A 268 -0.49 -10.42 0.81
CA SER A 268 0.69 -10.20 -0.03
C SER A 268 1.02 -11.40 -0.94
N ARG A 269 0.49 -12.59 -0.61
CA ARG A 269 0.68 -13.80 -1.41
C ARG A 269 -0.24 -13.74 -2.63
N PRO A 270 0.19 -14.29 -3.78
CA PRO A 270 -0.72 -14.44 -4.91
C PRO A 270 -1.89 -15.32 -4.47
N THR A 271 -3.11 -14.87 -4.73
CA THR A 271 -4.28 -15.72 -4.58
C THR A 271 -4.25 -16.72 -5.72
N GLY A 272 -3.66 -17.88 -5.42
CA GLY A 272 -3.50 -18.94 -6.41
C GLY A 272 -4.86 -19.23 -6.99
N SER A 273 -5.00 -19.04 -8.31
CA SER A 273 -6.12 -19.58 -9.07
C SER A 273 -6.30 -21.03 -8.65
N THR A 274 -7.34 -21.28 -7.88
CA THR A 274 -7.71 -22.59 -7.31
C THR A 274 -8.15 -23.59 -8.39
N SER A 275 -7.74 -23.40 -9.64
CA SER A 275 -7.94 -24.29 -10.77
C SER A 275 -6.62 -24.85 -11.29
N ARG A 276 -5.76 -25.34 -10.39
CA ARG A 276 -4.64 -26.23 -10.74
C ARG A 276 -5.10 -27.62 -11.24
N GLY A 277 -6.33 -27.76 -11.75
CA GLY A 277 -6.97 -29.06 -11.91
C GLY A 277 -8.19 -29.10 -12.83
N SER A 278 -8.19 -28.34 -13.91
CA SER A 278 -8.98 -28.71 -15.10
C SER A 278 -8.21 -28.17 -16.29
N GLY A 279 -7.31 -29.01 -16.81
CA GLY A 279 -6.77 -28.75 -18.15
C GLY A 279 -7.94 -28.56 -19.12
N PRO A 280 -7.73 -27.81 -20.21
CA PRO A 280 -8.72 -27.73 -21.27
C PRO A 280 -9.03 -29.17 -21.70
N GLY A 281 -10.17 -29.70 -21.27
CA GLY A 281 -10.68 -30.94 -21.83
C GLY A 281 -10.85 -30.67 -23.31
N GLU A 282 -10.07 -31.39 -24.12
CA GLU A 282 -10.18 -31.47 -25.58
C GLU A 282 -11.57 -32.03 -25.95
N GLY A 283 -12.62 -31.25 -25.71
CA GLY A 283 -13.96 -31.50 -26.22
C GLY A 283 -14.07 -30.86 -27.58
N GLY A 284 -13.65 -31.57 -28.63
CA GLY A 284 -13.69 -31.15 -30.03
C GLY A 284 -15.10 -30.92 -30.58
N GLY A 285 -15.73 -29.81 -30.19
CA GLY A 285 -16.97 -29.31 -30.78
C GLY A 285 -16.71 -28.07 -31.60
N GLU A 286 -16.49 -28.23 -32.91
CA GLU A 286 -16.39 -27.14 -33.89
C GLU A 286 -17.75 -26.43 -34.03
N GLY A 287 -17.99 -25.44 -33.18
CA GLY A 287 -19.14 -24.54 -33.28
C GLY A 287 -18.73 -23.20 -33.90
N PRO A 288 -19.20 -22.83 -35.10
CA PRO A 288 -18.86 -21.55 -35.71
C PRO A 288 -19.67 -20.42 -35.06
N GLY A 289 -19.00 -19.45 -34.41
CA GLY A 289 -19.61 -18.14 -34.11
C GLY A 289 -19.30 -17.40 -32.80
N VAL A 290 -18.29 -17.77 -32.00
CA VAL A 290 -18.07 -17.21 -30.63
C VAL A 290 -16.82 -16.32 -30.51
N GLY A 291 -16.53 -15.45 -31.49
CA GLY A 291 -15.33 -14.58 -31.44
C GLY A 291 -15.42 -13.36 -30.50
N GLY A 292 -16.61 -12.99 -30.03
CA GLY A 292 -16.81 -11.78 -29.22
C GLY A 292 -16.63 -11.96 -27.71
N ALA A 293 -16.97 -13.14 -27.18
CA ALA A 293 -17.01 -13.39 -25.74
C ALA A 293 -15.61 -13.55 -25.12
N GLU A 294 -14.69 -14.17 -25.85
CA GLU A 294 -13.32 -14.43 -25.39
C GLU A 294 -12.49 -13.15 -25.21
N ARG A 295 -12.72 -12.12 -26.06
CA ARG A 295 -12.03 -10.82 -25.96
C ARG A 295 -12.28 -10.10 -24.63
N GLY A 296 -13.53 -10.09 -24.17
CA GLY A 296 -13.89 -9.46 -22.90
C GLY A 296 -13.25 -10.17 -21.70
N GLU A 297 -12.99 -11.47 -21.82
CA GLU A 297 -12.44 -12.28 -20.75
C GLU A 297 -10.96 -11.99 -20.49
N TRP A 298 -10.13 -11.90 -21.54
CA TRP A 298 -8.70 -11.58 -21.38
C TRP A 298 -8.47 -10.21 -20.76
N ARG A 299 -9.24 -9.20 -21.18
CA ARG A 299 -9.14 -7.84 -20.62
C ARG A 299 -9.55 -7.81 -19.15
N ALA A 300 -10.66 -8.45 -18.79
CA ALA A 300 -11.12 -8.52 -17.40
C ALA A 300 -10.12 -9.28 -16.51
N ARG A 301 -9.52 -10.37 -17.01
CA ARG A 301 -8.45 -11.09 -16.31
C ARG A 301 -7.20 -10.24 -16.12
N ALA A 302 -6.81 -9.48 -17.13
CA ALA A 302 -5.68 -8.56 -17.06
C ALA A 302 -5.90 -7.47 -16.01
N GLU A 303 -7.08 -6.84 -16.02
CA GLU A 303 -7.47 -5.83 -15.03
C GLU A 303 -7.51 -6.41 -13.61
N ALA A 304 -8.09 -7.60 -13.42
CA ALA A 304 -8.11 -8.28 -12.12
C ALA A 304 -6.71 -8.60 -11.59
N LEU A 305 -5.77 -9.00 -12.45
CA LEU A 305 -4.38 -9.24 -12.09
C LEU A 305 -3.63 -7.95 -11.73
N GLU A 306 -3.90 -6.84 -12.44
CA GLU A 306 -3.33 -5.53 -12.11
C GLU A 306 -3.83 -5.06 -10.74
N GLU A 307 -5.14 -5.12 -10.49
CA GLU A 307 -5.77 -4.76 -9.20
C GLU A 307 -5.30 -5.66 -8.03
N GLU A 308 -5.18 -6.97 -8.25
CA GLU A 308 -4.59 -7.89 -7.28
C GLU A 308 -3.12 -7.48 -6.99
N GLY A 309 -2.36 -7.13 -8.02
CA GLY A 309 -0.99 -6.63 -7.89
C GLY A 309 -0.91 -5.37 -7.02
N HIS A 310 -1.82 -4.42 -7.23
CA HIS A 310 -1.94 -3.20 -6.42
C HIS A 310 -2.29 -3.51 -4.96
N PHE A 311 -3.26 -4.40 -4.73
CA PHE A 311 -3.62 -4.83 -3.37
C PHE A 311 -2.44 -5.49 -2.64
N ARG A 312 -1.76 -6.44 -3.29
CA ARG A 312 -0.58 -7.12 -2.73
C ARG A 312 0.55 -6.15 -2.39
N ALA A 313 0.83 -5.20 -3.30
CA ALA A 313 1.82 -4.15 -3.07
C ALA A 313 1.42 -3.22 -1.91
N SER A 314 0.13 -2.94 -1.75
CA SER A 314 -0.41 -2.19 -0.62
C SER A 314 -0.24 -2.94 0.70
N CYS A 315 -0.51 -4.25 0.75
CA CYS A 315 -0.26 -5.07 1.94
C CYS A 315 1.22 -5.07 2.36
N LEU A 316 2.14 -5.18 1.39
CA LEU A 316 3.59 -5.13 1.64
C LEU A 316 4.03 -3.76 2.18
N SER A 317 3.51 -2.67 1.60
CA SER A 317 3.78 -1.31 2.07
C SER A 317 3.19 -1.08 3.48
N GLY A 318 1.98 -1.58 3.72
CA GLY A 318 1.34 -1.55 5.03
C GLY A 318 2.13 -2.31 6.09
N MET A 319 2.69 -3.48 5.77
CA MET A 319 3.62 -4.18 6.67
C MET A 319 4.86 -3.35 6.96
N ALA A 320 5.40 -2.63 5.98
CA ALA A 320 6.61 -1.82 6.17
C ALA A 320 6.35 -0.70 7.18
N ASP A 321 5.20 -0.04 7.09
CA ASP A 321 4.80 1.00 8.03
C ASP A 321 4.44 0.42 9.40
N LEU A 322 3.73 -0.70 9.45
CA LEU A 322 3.39 -1.38 10.70
C LEU A 322 4.66 -1.81 11.47
N MET A 323 5.63 -2.38 10.77
CA MET A 323 6.92 -2.77 11.37
C MET A 323 7.68 -1.55 11.90
N ALA A 324 7.60 -0.42 11.20
CA ALA A 324 8.19 0.83 11.68
C ALA A 324 7.49 1.38 12.92
N TRP A 325 6.15 1.38 12.95
CA TRP A 325 5.37 1.84 14.10
C TRP A 325 5.55 0.93 15.33
N MET A 326 5.76 -0.38 15.13
CA MET A 326 5.95 -1.36 16.20
C MET A 326 7.30 -1.20 16.91
N GLY A 327 8.28 -0.58 16.26
CA GLY A 327 9.63 -0.45 16.77
C GLY A 327 10.20 -1.82 17.18
N TRP A 328 10.53 -1.96 18.46
CA TRP A 328 11.14 -3.18 19.02
C TRP A 328 10.23 -4.42 18.97
N SER A 329 8.91 -4.25 19.00
CA SER A 329 7.94 -5.36 18.99
C SER A 329 7.85 -6.06 17.62
N SER A 330 8.35 -5.41 16.57
CA SER A 330 8.42 -5.98 15.21
C SER A 330 9.28 -7.25 15.12
N ARG A 331 10.18 -7.48 16.09
CA ARG A 331 11.00 -8.69 16.20
C ARG A 331 10.18 -9.99 16.11
N LEU A 332 8.95 -9.98 16.62
CA LEU A 332 8.09 -11.17 16.66
C LEU A 332 7.66 -11.64 15.26
N TYR A 333 7.68 -10.77 14.26
CA TYR A 333 7.20 -11.05 12.91
C TYR A 333 8.32 -11.00 11.86
N LEU A 334 9.54 -10.66 12.27
CA LEU A 334 10.62 -10.34 11.34
C LEU A 334 10.97 -11.54 10.44
N THR A 335 11.05 -12.74 11.00
CA THR A 335 11.36 -13.96 10.24
C THR A 335 10.29 -14.23 9.18
N ASP A 336 9.01 -14.24 9.57
CA ASP A 336 7.90 -14.52 8.64
C ASP A 336 7.82 -13.48 7.51
N VAL A 337 8.02 -12.21 7.84
CA VAL A 337 8.01 -11.11 6.87
C VAL A 337 9.19 -11.21 5.91
N LEU A 338 10.39 -11.52 6.40
CA LEU A 338 11.56 -11.70 5.54
C LEU A 338 11.43 -12.94 4.66
N ASP A 339 10.96 -14.06 5.18
CA ASP A 339 10.74 -15.28 4.39
C ASP A 339 9.76 -15.00 3.24
N LEU A 340 8.66 -14.28 3.51
CA LEU A 340 7.72 -13.83 2.49
C LEU A 340 8.41 -12.96 1.43
N VAL A 341 9.15 -11.93 1.85
CA VAL A 341 9.78 -10.97 0.94
C VAL A 341 10.88 -11.63 0.10
N LEU A 342 11.71 -12.47 0.71
CA LEU A 342 12.74 -13.23 0.01
C LEU A 342 12.11 -14.21 -0.97
N SER A 343 10.99 -14.86 -0.61
CA SER A 343 10.22 -15.70 -1.54
C SER A 343 9.75 -14.90 -2.76
N ILE A 344 9.15 -13.73 -2.57
CA ILE A 344 8.69 -12.86 -3.67
C ILE A 344 9.86 -12.45 -4.56
N LEU A 345 10.94 -11.93 -3.97
CA LEU A 345 12.10 -11.44 -4.73
C LEU A 345 12.88 -12.58 -5.42
N THR A 346 12.79 -13.82 -4.93
CA THR A 346 13.48 -14.96 -5.57
C THR A 346 12.65 -15.67 -6.63
N LEU A 347 11.36 -15.91 -6.36
CA LEU A 347 10.47 -16.63 -7.28
C LEU A 347 10.12 -15.79 -8.50
N ASP A 348 9.83 -14.51 -8.31
CA ASP A 348 9.42 -13.68 -9.43
C ASP A 348 10.59 -13.39 -10.37
N GLY A 349 11.83 -13.33 -9.87
CA GLY A 349 13.03 -12.98 -10.64
C GLY A 349 13.41 -13.97 -11.76
N ARG A 350 13.00 -15.24 -11.67
CA ARG A 350 13.43 -16.29 -12.61
C ARG A 350 12.80 -16.22 -14.01
N GLY A 351 11.79 -15.37 -14.23
CA GLY A 351 11.04 -15.34 -15.48
C GLY A 351 11.76 -14.71 -16.70
N GLY A 352 12.89 -14.01 -16.51
CA GLY A 352 13.53 -13.23 -17.58
C GLY A 352 14.73 -13.89 -18.28
N GLU A 353 15.45 -14.80 -17.62
CA GLU A 353 16.77 -15.23 -18.09
C GLU A 353 16.76 -16.55 -18.89
N GLY A 354 15.63 -17.26 -18.97
CA GLY A 354 15.51 -18.54 -19.69
C GLY A 354 15.18 -18.44 -21.18
N GLY A 355 14.80 -17.25 -21.67
CA GLY A 355 14.51 -16.98 -23.08
C GLY A 355 15.74 -16.68 -23.92
N GLY A 356 16.93 -17.09 -23.47
CA GLY A 356 18.09 -17.14 -24.34
C GLY A 356 17.72 -18.01 -25.53
N ARG A 357 17.51 -17.37 -26.69
CA ARG A 357 17.48 -18.01 -28.01
C ARG A 357 18.45 -19.17 -27.95
N VAL A 358 17.94 -20.40 -28.00
CA VAL A 358 18.72 -21.52 -28.50
C VAL A 358 19.12 -21.07 -29.88
N SER A 359 20.31 -20.50 -30.00
CA SER A 359 20.94 -20.21 -31.27
C SER A 359 21.03 -21.58 -31.93
N ASN A 360 20.07 -21.85 -32.82
CA ASN A 360 20.12 -22.99 -33.69
C ASN A 360 21.36 -22.77 -34.55
N GLY A 361 22.47 -23.36 -34.12
CA GLY A 361 23.74 -23.37 -34.83
C GLY A 361 23.58 -24.21 -36.09
N GLY A 362 22.92 -23.64 -37.09
CA GLY A 362 22.86 -24.16 -38.45
C GLY A 362 23.89 -23.42 -39.29
N ASN A 363 25.03 -24.07 -39.53
CA ASN A 363 25.98 -23.71 -40.57
C ASN A 363 25.28 -23.54 -41.92
N GLY A 364 25.62 -22.50 -42.66
CA GLY A 364 25.18 -22.32 -44.04
C GLY A 364 25.66 -21.01 -44.64
N ALA A 365 26.91 -21.02 -45.13
CA ALA A 365 27.40 -20.01 -46.06
C ALA A 365 26.61 -20.10 -47.37
N GLU A 366 26.22 -18.96 -47.97
CA GLU A 366 26.50 -18.62 -49.37
C GLU A 366 25.83 -17.29 -49.79
N SER A 367 26.52 -16.64 -50.73
CA SER A 367 26.25 -15.44 -51.53
C SER A 367 24.80 -15.01 -51.75
N TYR A 368 24.57 -13.69 -51.89
CA TYR A 368 24.23 -13.09 -53.20
C TYR A 368 24.30 -11.55 -53.21
N GLN A 369 24.79 -11.01 -54.32
CA GLN A 369 24.86 -9.60 -54.67
C GLN A 369 23.49 -9.05 -55.13
N GLY A 370 23.21 -7.79 -54.77
CA GLY A 370 22.80 -6.76 -55.74
C GLY A 370 21.30 -6.50 -56.00
N ARG A 371 21.03 -5.22 -56.33
CA ARG A 371 19.80 -4.60 -56.89
C ARG A 371 18.58 -4.54 -55.95
N GLY A 372 17.80 -3.46 -55.89
CA GLY A 372 17.80 -2.20 -56.62
C GLY A 372 16.53 -1.42 -56.23
N LYS A 373 16.64 -0.07 -56.20
CA LYS A 373 15.50 0.83 -56.06
C LYS A 373 14.50 0.61 -57.20
N ARG A 374 13.24 0.30 -56.88
CA ARG A 374 12.09 0.52 -57.77
C ARG A 374 11.01 1.31 -57.05
N LYS A 375 10.79 2.52 -57.55
CA LYS A 375 9.55 3.30 -57.43
C LYS A 375 8.52 2.72 -58.40
N GLY A 376 7.27 2.67 -57.98
CA GLY A 376 6.11 2.61 -58.87
C GLY A 376 5.24 1.37 -58.69
N GLY A 377 3.95 1.59 -58.48
CA GLY A 377 2.94 0.53 -58.50
C GLY A 377 1.65 0.95 -57.79
N LYS A 378 0.77 1.64 -58.54
CA LYS A 378 -0.58 2.02 -58.17
C LYS A 378 -1.52 1.02 -58.86
N GLY A 379 -2.44 0.39 -58.12
CA GLY A 379 -3.55 -0.38 -58.68
C GLY A 379 -3.62 -1.82 -58.20
N GLY A 380 -4.81 -2.22 -57.75
CA GLY A 380 -5.14 -3.61 -57.37
C GLY A 380 -6.09 -3.65 -56.18
N GLU A 381 -7.36 -3.34 -56.43
CA GLU A 381 -8.48 -3.58 -55.52
C GLU A 381 -8.86 -5.06 -55.68
N GLU A 382 -8.27 -5.92 -54.85
CA GLU A 382 -8.64 -7.34 -54.75
C GLU A 382 -9.35 -7.56 -53.42
N ASP A 383 -10.64 -7.88 -53.55
CA ASP A 383 -11.59 -8.27 -52.51
C ASP A 383 -11.22 -9.68 -52.00
N GLY A 384 -10.18 -9.72 -51.16
CA GLY A 384 -9.74 -10.92 -50.45
C GLY A 384 -10.23 -10.86 -49.01
N GLY A 385 -11.28 -11.61 -48.70
CA GLY A 385 -11.71 -11.91 -47.33
C GLY A 385 -10.58 -12.61 -46.59
N LYS A 386 -9.72 -11.79 -45.97
CA LYS A 386 -8.49 -12.21 -45.31
C LYS A 386 -8.82 -12.52 -43.86
N ASP A 387 -8.47 -13.73 -43.41
CA ASP A 387 -8.58 -14.18 -42.02
C ASP A 387 -7.97 -13.16 -41.04
N THR A 388 -8.79 -12.30 -40.44
CA THR A 388 -8.38 -11.35 -39.39
C THR A 388 -8.45 -11.95 -37.98
N GLY A 389 -8.79 -13.23 -37.85
CA GLY A 389 -9.02 -13.88 -36.55
C GLY A 389 -7.75 -14.23 -35.76
N GLU A 390 -6.65 -14.59 -36.45
CA GLU A 390 -5.43 -15.08 -35.76
C GLU A 390 -4.60 -13.94 -35.12
N ASP A 391 -4.54 -12.77 -35.75
CA ASP A 391 -3.83 -11.60 -35.20
C ASP A 391 -4.49 -11.04 -33.93
N GLU A 392 -5.81 -11.23 -33.78
CA GLU A 392 -6.58 -10.70 -32.65
C GLU A 392 -6.45 -11.56 -31.37
N ALA A 393 -6.34 -12.88 -31.49
CA ALA A 393 -6.15 -13.78 -30.35
C ALA A 393 -4.77 -13.55 -29.68
N GLN A 394 -3.74 -13.25 -30.48
CA GLN A 394 -2.40 -12.93 -30.00
C GLN A 394 -2.38 -11.64 -29.16
N GLY A 395 -3.25 -10.67 -29.47
CA GLY A 395 -3.37 -9.42 -28.72
C GLY A 395 -3.87 -9.60 -27.29
N GLY A 396 -4.84 -10.51 -27.06
CA GLY A 396 -5.40 -10.78 -25.73
C GLY A 396 -4.38 -11.39 -24.76
N GLN A 397 -3.62 -12.38 -25.23
CA GLN A 397 -2.56 -13.01 -24.44
C GLN A 397 -1.43 -12.02 -24.11
N ALA A 398 -1.00 -11.22 -25.09
CA ALA A 398 0.02 -10.20 -24.86
C ALA A 398 -0.40 -9.16 -23.80
N GLY A 399 -1.68 -8.77 -23.79
CA GLY A 399 -2.25 -7.89 -22.78
C GLY A 399 -2.22 -8.50 -21.38
N LEU A 400 -2.61 -9.77 -21.23
CA LEU A 400 -2.56 -10.49 -19.96
C LEU A 400 -1.13 -10.61 -19.42
N GLU A 401 -0.17 -10.94 -20.29
CA GLU A 401 1.24 -11.02 -19.92
C GLU A 401 1.80 -9.65 -19.49
N ALA A 402 1.38 -8.57 -20.16
CA ALA A 402 1.76 -7.21 -19.79
C ALA A 402 1.22 -6.82 -18.40
N ALA A 403 -0.06 -7.10 -18.12
CA ALA A 403 -0.66 -6.92 -16.80
C ALA A 403 0.08 -7.70 -15.71
N HIS A 404 0.40 -8.97 -15.98
CA HIS A 404 1.16 -9.81 -15.06
C HIS A 404 2.57 -9.27 -14.79
N ARG A 405 3.26 -8.74 -15.83
CA ARG A 405 4.57 -8.07 -15.66
C ARG A 405 4.46 -6.83 -14.78
N LYS A 406 3.46 -5.96 -15.01
CA LYS A 406 3.23 -4.77 -14.17
C LYS A 406 2.94 -5.13 -12.72
N ALA A 407 2.04 -6.08 -12.48
CA ALA A 407 1.72 -6.56 -11.13
C ALA A 407 2.97 -7.07 -10.40
N LYS A 408 3.83 -7.86 -11.09
CA LYS A 408 5.12 -8.32 -10.54
C LYS A 408 6.05 -7.17 -10.17
N VAL A 409 6.19 -6.16 -11.04
CA VAL A 409 7.02 -4.97 -10.79
C VAL A 409 6.57 -4.24 -9.53
N LEU A 410 5.27 -4.00 -9.38
CA LEU A 410 4.70 -3.34 -8.19
C LEU A 410 5.00 -4.10 -6.89
N VAL A 411 4.76 -5.42 -6.90
CA VAL A 411 4.98 -6.27 -5.72
C VAL A 411 6.46 -6.36 -5.36
N ARG A 412 7.36 -6.44 -6.35
CA ARG A 412 8.82 -6.41 -6.12
C ARG A 412 9.28 -5.09 -5.53
N ARG A 413 8.76 -3.96 -6.03
CA ARG A 413 9.05 -2.62 -5.51
C ARG A 413 8.66 -2.49 -4.05
N ALA A 414 7.42 -2.88 -3.72
CA ALA A 414 6.95 -2.86 -2.34
C ALA A 414 7.75 -3.81 -1.43
N SER A 415 8.16 -4.96 -1.95
CA SER A 415 9.01 -5.92 -1.23
C SER A 415 10.41 -5.35 -0.95
N ALA A 416 11.06 -4.73 -1.93
CA ALA A 416 12.36 -4.08 -1.73
C ALA A 416 12.27 -2.89 -0.76
N TYR A 417 11.20 -2.11 -0.86
CA TYR A 417 10.90 -1.03 0.10
C TYR A 417 10.71 -1.57 1.52
N LEU A 418 9.99 -2.69 1.69
CA LEU A 418 9.81 -3.36 2.97
C LEU A 418 11.15 -3.80 3.58
N VAL A 419 12.06 -4.43 2.81
CA VAL A 419 13.41 -4.75 3.32
C VAL A 419 14.13 -3.48 3.77
N LEU A 420 14.12 -2.43 2.95
CA LEU A 420 14.75 -1.15 3.30
C LEU A 420 14.22 -0.59 4.62
N ARG A 421 12.89 -0.57 4.79
CA ARG A 421 12.21 -0.10 6.01
C ARG A 421 12.56 -0.95 7.22
N LEU A 422 12.58 -2.28 7.08
CA LEU A 422 12.95 -3.20 8.16
C LEU A 422 14.37 -2.93 8.65
N VAL A 423 15.32 -2.81 7.71
CA VAL A 423 16.72 -2.60 8.05
C VAL A 423 16.92 -1.26 8.75
N ARG A 424 16.27 -0.20 8.26
CA ARG A 424 16.33 1.13 8.88
C ARG A 424 15.63 1.20 10.23
N GLY A 425 14.46 0.57 10.36
CA GLY A 425 13.61 0.67 11.55
C GLY A 425 14.13 -0.12 12.75
N LEU A 426 14.65 -1.33 12.52
CA LEU A 426 15.26 -2.14 13.59
C LEU A 426 16.65 -1.63 13.95
N GLY A 427 17.35 -1.13 12.96
CA GLY A 427 18.73 -0.72 13.10
C GLY A 427 19.70 -1.90 13.14
N PRO A 428 20.97 -1.59 12.85
CA PRO A 428 22.04 -2.55 12.66
C PRO A 428 22.28 -3.52 13.82
N ALA A 429 22.56 -2.99 15.01
CA ALA A 429 22.79 -3.75 16.24
C ALA A 429 21.66 -4.75 16.61
N ARG A 430 20.45 -4.58 16.07
CA ARG A 430 19.29 -5.42 16.41
C ARG A 430 18.97 -6.48 15.37
N LEU A 431 19.37 -6.30 14.12
CA LEU A 431 19.08 -7.27 13.06
C LEU A 431 19.86 -8.58 13.24
N LEU A 432 21.16 -8.47 13.54
CA LEU A 432 22.05 -9.63 13.63
C LEU A 432 21.63 -10.62 14.73
N PRO A 433 21.29 -10.19 15.97
CA PRO A 433 20.83 -11.13 17.01
C PRO A 433 19.47 -11.77 16.73
N VAL A 434 18.65 -11.16 15.88
CA VAL A 434 17.30 -11.66 15.57
C VAL A 434 17.34 -12.65 14.40
N LEU A 435 18.04 -12.28 13.34
CA LEU A 435 18.07 -13.05 12.08
C LEU A 435 19.17 -14.10 12.05
N GLY A 436 20.27 -13.83 12.74
CA GLY A 436 21.51 -14.57 12.56
C GLY A 436 22.18 -14.24 11.22
N LEU A 437 23.46 -14.63 11.13
CA LEU A 437 24.29 -14.40 9.95
C LEU A 437 23.74 -15.08 8.67
N PRO A 438 23.25 -16.34 8.69
CA PRO A 438 22.81 -17.02 7.46
C PRO A 438 21.62 -16.32 6.78
N ALA A 439 20.66 -15.82 7.56
CA ALA A 439 19.50 -15.11 7.02
C ALA A 439 19.91 -13.75 6.42
N LEU A 440 20.83 -13.03 7.08
CA LEU A 440 21.39 -11.79 6.55
C LEU A 440 22.16 -12.00 5.24
N GLU A 441 22.97 -13.06 5.15
CA GLU A 441 23.64 -13.45 3.89
C GLU A 441 22.65 -13.82 2.79
N ALA A 442 21.53 -14.48 3.13
CA ALA A 442 20.46 -14.75 2.17
C ALA A 442 19.83 -13.45 1.67
N CYS A 443 19.53 -12.49 2.56
CA CYS A 443 19.04 -11.17 2.20
C CYS A 443 20.01 -10.44 1.26
N LEU A 444 21.30 -10.39 1.59
CA LEU A 444 22.31 -9.75 0.75
C LEU A 444 22.40 -10.38 -0.65
N ARG A 445 22.36 -11.71 -0.75
CA ARG A 445 22.36 -12.43 -2.04
C ARG A 445 21.10 -12.16 -2.87
N VAL A 446 19.95 -11.99 -2.22
CA VAL A 446 18.71 -11.61 -2.92
C VAL A 446 18.80 -10.17 -3.42
N LEU A 447 19.26 -9.23 -2.57
CA LEU A 447 19.44 -7.84 -2.97
C LEU A 447 20.44 -7.68 -4.12
N ASP A 448 21.55 -8.44 -4.13
CA ASP A 448 22.47 -8.45 -5.27
C ASP A 448 21.82 -8.93 -6.56
N ARG A 449 20.98 -9.96 -6.49
CA ARG A 449 20.24 -10.45 -7.66
C ARG A 449 19.26 -9.40 -8.17
N VAL A 450 18.54 -8.74 -7.27
CA VAL A 450 17.60 -7.65 -7.62
C VAL A 450 18.32 -6.49 -8.30
N ARG A 451 19.56 -6.17 -7.88
CA ARG A 451 20.40 -5.15 -8.54
C ARG A 451 20.81 -5.52 -9.97
N GLY A 452 20.88 -6.81 -10.26
CA GLY A 452 21.18 -7.34 -11.60
C GLY A 452 19.96 -7.41 -12.52
N TRP A 453 18.75 -7.16 -12.01
CA TRP A 453 17.57 -7.07 -12.87
C TRP A 453 17.70 -5.89 -13.84
N GLY A 454 17.25 -6.08 -15.08
CA GLY A 454 17.37 -5.11 -16.17
C GLY A 454 16.75 -3.74 -15.88
N GLU A 455 16.96 -2.80 -16.79
CA GLU A 455 16.65 -1.36 -16.61
C GLU A 455 15.17 -1.01 -16.35
N GLU A 456 14.24 -1.96 -16.50
CA GLU A 456 12.80 -1.70 -16.47
C GLU A 456 12.25 -1.22 -15.11
N ASP A 457 13.00 -1.38 -13.99
CA ASP A 457 12.52 -0.94 -12.67
C ASP A 457 13.62 -0.30 -11.80
N GLY A 458 13.99 0.93 -12.15
CA GLY A 458 14.98 1.73 -11.41
C GLY A 458 14.64 1.97 -9.94
N VAL A 459 13.35 2.00 -9.57
CA VAL A 459 12.91 2.24 -8.19
C VAL A 459 13.16 1.01 -7.31
N THR A 460 12.85 -0.20 -7.79
CA THR A 460 13.17 -1.43 -7.05
C THR A 460 14.66 -1.59 -6.85
N ARG A 461 15.46 -1.28 -7.88
CA ARG A 461 16.92 -1.27 -7.78
C ARG A 461 17.40 -0.26 -6.74
N LEU A 462 16.88 0.97 -6.75
CA LEU A 462 17.20 2.00 -5.76
C LEU A 462 16.88 1.54 -4.32
N HIS A 463 15.72 0.94 -4.08
CA HIS A 463 15.36 0.40 -2.78
C HIS A 463 16.30 -0.74 -2.36
N ALA A 464 16.64 -1.64 -3.29
CA ALA A 464 17.56 -2.74 -3.02
C ALA A 464 18.98 -2.26 -2.71
N ASP A 465 19.48 -1.26 -3.44
CA ASP A 465 20.78 -0.62 -3.22
C ASP A 465 20.85 0.04 -1.83
N ARG A 466 19.81 0.80 -1.47
CA ARG A 466 19.71 1.42 -0.14
C ARG A 466 19.58 0.39 0.97
N ALA A 467 18.80 -0.66 0.77
CA ALA A 467 18.63 -1.73 1.76
C ALA A 467 19.95 -2.46 1.99
N ARG A 468 20.67 -2.76 0.91
CA ARG A 468 21.99 -3.38 0.96
C ARG A 468 23.00 -2.50 1.66
N ALA A 469 23.06 -1.21 1.33
CA ALA A 469 23.97 -0.28 2.01
C ALA A 469 23.68 -0.22 3.52
N ALA A 470 22.41 -0.20 3.91
CA ALA A 470 22.02 -0.23 5.32
C ALA A 470 22.39 -1.55 6.02
N LEU A 471 22.32 -2.69 5.32
CA LEU A 471 22.78 -3.98 5.82
C LEU A 471 24.30 -4.09 5.91
N ASP A 472 25.04 -3.56 4.94
CA ASP A 472 26.51 -3.49 4.97
C ASP A 472 26.96 -2.72 6.22
N LEU A 473 26.33 -1.57 6.52
CA LEU A 473 26.58 -0.81 7.74
C LEU A 473 26.24 -1.62 9.00
N ALA A 474 25.17 -2.40 8.93
CA ALA A 474 24.73 -3.22 10.05
C ALA A 474 25.66 -4.35 10.44
N LEU A 475 26.30 -4.96 9.46
CA LEU A 475 27.29 -5.99 9.70
C LEU A 475 28.62 -5.41 10.19
N LEU A 476 28.92 -4.16 9.83
CA LEU A 476 30.17 -3.51 10.21
C LEU A 476 30.14 -2.95 11.63
N GLU A 477 29.02 -2.45 12.13
CA GLU A 477 28.95 -1.80 13.45
C GLU A 477 29.50 -2.69 14.60
N PRO A 478 29.09 -3.97 14.76
CA PRO A 478 29.65 -4.83 15.81
C PRO A 478 31.15 -5.12 15.64
N VAL A 479 31.62 -5.17 14.38
CA VAL A 479 33.03 -5.37 14.06
C VAL A 479 33.82 -4.12 14.44
N LEU A 480 33.33 -2.94 14.09
CA LEU A 480 33.93 -1.65 14.42
C LEU A 480 34.05 -1.45 15.93
N ASP A 481 33.06 -1.89 16.71
CA ASP A 481 33.09 -1.83 18.17
C ASP A 481 34.13 -2.79 18.79
N SER A 482 34.51 -3.84 18.07
CA SER A 482 35.52 -4.81 18.51
C SER A 482 36.95 -4.47 18.08
N LEU A 483 37.11 -3.55 17.12
CA LEU A 483 38.42 -3.16 16.59
C LEU A 483 39.08 -2.13 17.50
N ASP A 484 40.41 -2.17 17.54
CA ASP A 484 41.18 -1.04 18.09
C ASP A 484 40.97 0.22 17.22
N PRO A 485 41.29 1.42 17.72
CA PRO A 485 41.06 2.67 16.98
C PRO A 485 41.67 2.68 15.57
N ASN A 486 42.82 2.04 15.36
CA ASN A 486 43.48 2.00 14.05
C ASN A 486 42.72 1.07 13.09
N GLY A 487 42.31 -0.10 13.57
CA GLY A 487 41.48 -1.04 12.81
C GLY A 487 40.14 -0.42 12.44
N ARG A 488 39.55 0.36 13.36
CA ARG A 488 38.30 1.10 13.11
C ARG A 488 38.46 2.13 11.98
N VAL A 489 39.53 2.94 12.01
CA VAL A 489 39.82 3.91 10.94
C VAL A 489 40.02 3.22 9.59
N SER A 490 40.81 2.16 9.52
CA SER A 490 41.03 1.42 8.25
C SER A 490 39.74 0.80 7.71
N ALA A 491 38.91 0.23 8.58
CA ALA A 491 37.62 -0.34 8.19
C ALA A 491 36.65 0.74 7.67
N LEU A 492 36.59 1.90 8.34
CA LEU A 492 35.78 3.04 7.90
C LEU A 492 36.27 3.62 6.56
N GLN A 493 37.59 3.72 6.36
CA GLN A 493 38.17 4.16 5.08
C GLN A 493 37.83 3.20 3.93
N ALA A 494 37.99 1.88 4.15
CA ALA A 494 37.65 0.87 3.16
C ALA A 494 36.15 0.89 2.81
N LEU A 495 35.30 1.15 3.79
CA LEU A 495 33.86 1.33 3.58
C LEU A 495 33.58 2.60 2.75
N THR A 496 34.18 3.72 3.11
CA THR A 496 34.05 5.00 2.39
C THR A 496 34.44 4.83 0.93
N GLU A 497 35.60 4.26 0.64
CA GLU A 497 36.04 3.99 -0.74
C GLU A 497 35.06 3.09 -1.50
N ARG A 498 34.48 2.09 -0.83
CA ARG A 498 33.49 1.20 -1.45
C ARG A 498 32.19 1.95 -1.77
N LEU A 499 31.77 2.88 -0.92
CA LEU A 499 30.60 3.73 -1.16
C LEU A 499 30.87 4.77 -2.26
N GLU A 500 32.06 5.34 -2.31
CA GLU A 500 32.47 6.27 -3.37
C GLU A 500 32.56 5.58 -4.73
N ARG A 501 33.17 4.39 -4.80
CA ARG A 501 33.16 3.56 -6.02
C ARG A 501 31.74 3.24 -6.48
N ARG A 502 30.81 3.00 -5.54
CA ARG A 502 29.38 2.82 -5.87
C ARG A 502 28.78 4.12 -6.43
N ARG A 503 29.10 5.27 -5.86
CA ARG A 503 28.64 6.57 -6.37
C ARG A 503 29.13 6.83 -7.79
N GLU A 504 30.41 6.61 -8.06
CA GLU A 504 31.05 6.83 -9.35
C GLU A 504 30.54 5.88 -10.44
N SER A 505 30.20 4.64 -10.07
CA SER A 505 29.60 3.67 -11.00
C SER A 505 28.20 4.03 -11.52
N GLY A 506 27.67 5.21 -11.15
CA GLY A 506 26.34 5.67 -11.55
C GLY A 506 25.20 5.00 -10.78
N VAL A 507 25.50 4.06 -9.88
CA VAL A 507 24.50 3.39 -9.02
C VAL A 507 23.84 4.38 -8.04
N LEU A 508 24.53 5.48 -7.70
CA LEU A 508 23.97 6.57 -6.87
C LEU A 508 23.86 7.89 -7.64
N ARG A 509 23.79 7.86 -8.99
CA ARG A 509 23.59 9.10 -9.75
C ARG A 509 22.29 9.74 -9.27
N GLU A 510 22.36 11.01 -8.87
CA GLU A 510 21.30 11.73 -8.19
C GLU A 510 19.97 11.56 -8.94
N VAL A 511 18.99 10.95 -8.27
CA VAL A 511 17.57 11.00 -8.65
C VAL A 511 17.04 12.45 -8.55
N GLY A 512 17.84 13.38 -8.03
CA GLY A 512 17.60 14.83 -8.05
C GLY A 512 18.12 15.53 -9.30
N GLY A 513 18.20 14.86 -10.45
CA GLY A 513 18.40 15.56 -11.71
C GLY A 513 17.24 16.52 -11.94
N GLU A 514 17.48 17.82 -11.73
CA GLU A 514 16.70 18.93 -12.30
C GLU A 514 16.71 18.79 -13.83
N GLY A 515 15.93 17.84 -14.34
CA GLY A 515 15.67 17.67 -15.75
C GLY A 515 14.72 18.77 -16.19
N LYS A 516 15.29 19.85 -16.73
CA LYS A 516 14.58 20.74 -17.66
C LYS A 516 14.11 19.89 -18.86
N GLY A 517 12.90 19.34 -18.76
CA GLY A 517 12.24 18.57 -19.81
C GLY A 517 10.75 18.49 -19.51
N GLU A 518 9.99 19.43 -20.04
CA GLU A 518 8.55 19.62 -19.81
C GLU A 518 7.64 18.46 -20.25
N ASP A 519 8.16 17.40 -20.87
CA ASP A 519 7.31 16.35 -21.46
C ASP A 519 7.29 15.00 -20.71
N GLY A 520 8.07 14.84 -19.63
CA GLY A 520 8.16 13.57 -18.89
C GLY A 520 7.22 13.43 -17.69
N ALA A 521 6.55 14.50 -17.26
CA ALA A 521 5.85 14.56 -15.96
C ALA A 521 4.37 14.17 -16.01
N LYS A 522 3.92 13.39 -17.01
CA LYS A 522 2.51 12.95 -17.11
C LYS A 522 2.26 11.51 -16.69
N ASP A 523 3.30 10.73 -16.38
CA ASP A 523 3.18 9.34 -15.91
C ASP A 523 3.90 9.09 -14.55
N LEU A 524 4.13 10.15 -13.78
CA LEU A 524 4.41 10.12 -12.33
C LEU A 524 3.26 10.80 -11.60
#